data_AF-A0A7V1EJP2-F1
#
_entry.id   AF-A0A7V1EJP2-F1
#
_cell.length_a   1.000
_cell.length_b   1.000
_cell.length_c   1.000
_cell.angle_alpha   90.00
_cell.angle_beta   90.00
_cell.angle_gamma   90.00
#
_symmetry.space_group_name_H-M   'P 1'
#
loop_
_entity.id
_entity.type
_entity.pdbx_description
1 polymer ?
#
loop_
_entity_poly.entity_id
_entity_poly.type
_entity_poly.pdbx_seq_one_letter_code
_entity_poly.pdbx_strand_id
1 'polypeptide(L)'
;MKRNFLTRLTMVLLTVGLAGVLSWAQEDKPPEGGGKKPQTPPVRRANQAENLISRLKKAIKPTPKQLPQLEQIWKTYRQSVRNWRRENDAKLKAAQNKLREAKKGGDKNAINAATKETKAIQTSRRNLTKNIEKQLSGVLTKEQMEKAKIVLRGTPRNRIAMLEQLNLTETQKVKIKIILDEATAQGKKTDNKGVKKELLDEAFEKIRQMVLTPEQNGKIGSMLRQMRPPAGGPGRGRPPRAQPNLTDEQKAKEKEIMTRARLESAKTEDRRARRRIVADAQRQVRQEVWTDAQRTQARQSRTRRSRARMEQMGLSNDQITQAEKIMDEARKKADDAGSREDRRQIMQIMRDAFRKVREEVWTDAQRTQARQSRTRRSR
;
A
#
# COMPACT_ATOMS: atom_id res chain seq x y z
N MET A 1 72.02 25.65 -11.07
CA MET A 1 72.25 24.21 -11.35
C MET A 1 70.89 23.49 -11.34
N LYS A 2 70.61 22.75 -12.43
CA LYS A 2 69.85 21.47 -12.59
C LYS A 2 68.81 21.10 -11.50
N ARG A 3 67.62 20.53 -11.78
CA ARG A 3 66.80 20.17 -12.95
C ARG A 3 65.53 19.50 -12.36
N ASN A 4 64.38 19.71 -12.98
CA ASN A 4 63.26 18.76 -13.17
C ASN A 4 62.69 17.97 -11.97
N PHE A 5 61.50 18.37 -11.48
CA PHE A 5 60.57 17.43 -10.81
C PHE A 5 59.09 17.81 -11.04
N LEU A 6 58.74 18.15 -12.28
CA LEU A 6 57.37 18.46 -12.69
C LEU A 6 57.01 17.61 -13.93
N THR A 7 56.63 16.35 -13.70
CA THR A 7 55.85 15.48 -14.61
C THR A 7 55.83 14.05 -14.07
N ARG A 8 54.81 13.66 -13.28
CA ARG A 8 54.40 12.24 -13.09
C ARG A 8 53.18 11.97 -12.18
N LEU A 9 52.20 12.88 -12.07
CA LEU A 9 51.00 12.61 -11.23
C LEU A 9 49.64 12.80 -11.93
N THR A 10 49.58 12.62 -13.25
CA THR A 10 48.36 12.80 -14.04
C THR A 10 48.14 11.67 -15.07
N MET A 11 48.38 10.41 -14.68
CA MET A 11 48.04 9.28 -15.57
C MET A 11 47.84 7.93 -14.85
N VAL A 12 47.00 7.86 -13.80
CA VAL A 12 46.60 6.56 -13.17
C VAL A 12 45.08 6.41 -12.97
N LEU A 13 44.26 7.40 -13.33
CA LEU A 13 42.80 7.37 -13.04
C LEU A 13 41.88 7.02 -14.22
N LEU A 14 42.39 6.43 -15.31
CA LEU A 14 41.58 6.18 -16.52
C LEU A 14 41.59 4.74 -17.07
N THR A 15 42.05 3.75 -16.30
CA THR A 15 42.09 2.34 -16.73
C THR A 15 41.60 1.35 -15.66
N VAL A 16 40.55 1.69 -14.90
CA VAL A 16 39.85 0.73 -14.00
C VAL A 16 38.41 0.44 -14.46
N GLY A 17 38.00 0.95 -15.63
CA GLY A 17 36.60 0.93 -16.06
C GLY A 17 36.08 -0.29 -16.84
N LEU A 18 36.94 -1.16 -17.39
CA LEU A 18 36.51 -2.15 -18.40
C LEU A 18 37.14 -3.56 -18.31
N ALA A 19 38.10 -3.81 -17.42
CA ALA A 19 38.77 -5.12 -17.32
C ALA A 19 38.12 -6.12 -16.33
N GLY A 20 37.02 -5.76 -15.67
CA GLY A 20 36.43 -6.57 -14.57
C GLY A 20 35.26 -7.50 -14.94
N VAL A 21 34.93 -7.69 -16.23
CA VAL A 21 33.70 -8.43 -16.63
C VAL A 21 33.96 -9.79 -17.28
N LEU A 22 35.23 -10.20 -17.49
CA LEU A 22 35.55 -11.41 -18.27
C LEU A 22 36.18 -12.59 -17.48
N SER A 23 36.27 -12.54 -16.15
CA SER A 23 36.95 -13.59 -15.36
C SER A 23 36.03 -14.53 -14.54
N TRP A 24 34.74 -14.68 -14.87
CA TRP A 24 33.82 -15.54 -14.09
C TRP A 24 32.96 -16.46 -14.96
N ALA A 25 33.61 -17.15 -15.90
CA ALA A 25 33.08 -18.36 -16.52
C ALA A 25 33.88 -19.58 -16.04
N GLN A 26 34.06 -19.68 -14.72
CA GLN A 26 34.46 -20.95 -14.10
C GLN A 26 33.15 -21.68 -13.78
N GLU A 27 32.93 -22.82 -14.44
CA GLU A 27 31.85 -23.74 -14.10
C GLU A 27 32.11 -24.26 -12.68
N ASP A 28 31.61 -23.55 -11.68
CA ASP A 28 31.56 -24.04 -10.31
C ASP A 28 30.68 -25.30 -10.29
N LYS A 29 31.32 -26.47 -10.34
CA LYS A 29 30.70 -27.73 -9.94
C LYS A 29 30.18 -27.52 -8.51
N PRO A 30 28.90 -27.87 -8.23
CA PRO A 30 28.34 -27.70 -6.91
C PRO A 30 29.18 -28.51 -5.90
N PRO A 31 29.46 -27.95 -4.70
CA PRO A 31 30.23 -28.67 -3.68
C PRO A 31 29.50 -29.97 -3.32
N GLU A 32 30.19 -31.10 -3.46
CA GLU A 32 29.77 -32.41 -2.98
C GLU A 32 29.80 -32.42 -1.44
N GLY A 33 28.78 -31.80 -0.83
CA GLY A 33 28.61 -31.75 0.60
C GLY A 33 27.17 -32.10 0.96
N GLY A 34 26.95 -33.27 1.54
CA GLY A 34 25.65 -33.73 2.03
C GLY A 34 25.05 -32.75 3.02
N GLY A 35 24.02 -32.01 2.61
CA GLY A 35 23.39 -31.02 3.49
C GLY A 35 22.29 -30.24 2.81
N LYS A 36 21.06 -30.79 2.84
CA LYS A 36 19.80 -30.21 2.37
C LYS A 36 19.81 -29.79 0.89
N LYS A 37 19.09 -30.57 0.06
CA LYS A 37 18.80 -30.22 -1.35
C LYS A 37 18.51 -28.72 -1.45
N PRO A 38 19.19 -27.97 -2.35
CA PRO A 38 18.96 -26.55 -2.50
C PRO A 38 17.48 -26.33 -2.74
N GLN A 39 16.79 -25.70 -1.78
CA GLN A 39 15.37 -25.44 -1.91
C GLN A 39 15.15 -24.68 -3.20
N THR A 40 14.52 -25.34 -4.18
CA THR A 40 14.08 -24.69 -5.40
C THR A 40 13.26 -23.48 -4.98
N PRO A 41 13.55 -22.28 -5.54
CA PRO A 41 12.82 -21.08 -5.17
C PRO A 41 11.33 -21.34 -5.37
N PRO A 42 10.46 -20.96 -4.42
CA PRO A 42 9.03 -21.25 -4.54
C PRO A 42 8.51 -20.72 -5.87
N VAL A 43 7.81 -21.56 -6.64
CA VAL A 43 7.34 -21.36 -8.03
C VAL A 43 6.86 -19.93 -8.30
N ARG A 44 6.15 -19.34 -7.33
CA ARG A 44 5.64 -17.97 -7.36
C ARG A 44 6.70 -16.89 -7.62
N ARG A 45 7.98 -17.15 -7.34
CA ARG A 45 9.10 -16.20 -7.50
C ARG A 45 9.83 -16.33 -8.85
N ALA A 46 9.94 -17.53 -9.41
CA ALA A 46 10.47 -17.71 -10.77
C ALA A 46 9.61 -16.93 -11.78
N ASN A 47 8.29 -17.03 -11.63
CA ASN A 47 7.31 -16.31 -12.43
C ASN A 47 7.46 -14.77 -12.34
N GLN A 48 8.01 -14.21 -11.26
CA GLN A 48 8.17 -12.75 -11.14
C GLN A 48 9.26 -12.19 -12.07
N ALA A 49 10.36 -12.93 -12.26
CA ALA A 49 11.46 -12.49 -13.12
C ALA A 49 11.07 -12.62 -14.61
N GLU A 50 10.33 -13.66 -14.97
CA GLU A 50 9.77 -13.84 -16.30
C GLU A 50 8.69 -12.80 -16.59
N ASN A 51 7.81 -12.53 -15.63
CA ASN A 51 6.82 -11.45 -15.74
C ASN A 51 7.49 -10.08 -15.94
N LEU A 52 8.64 -9.81 -15.30
CA LEU A 52 9.36 -8.56 -15.50
C LEU A 52 9.90 -8.44 -16.93
N ILE A 53 10.53 -9.49 -17.47
CA ILE A 53 11.01 -9.50 -18.86
C ILE A 53 9.86 -9.37 -19.84
N SER A 54 8.77 -10.11 -19.65
CA SER A 54 7.57 -10.01 -20.50
C SER A 54 7.01 -8.58 -20.51
N ARG A 55 6.91 -7.94 -19.33
CA ARG A 55 6.49 -6.53 -19.21
C ARG A 55 7.44 -5.57 -19.91
N LEU A 56 8.74 -5.79 -19.80
CA LEU A 56 9.76 -4.99 -20.48
C LEU A 56 9.67 -5.14 -22.00
N LYS A 57 9.65 -6.37 -22.53
CA LYS A 57 9.50 -6.65 -23.96
C LYS A 57 8.23 -5.98 -24.51
N LYS A 58 7.11 -6.09 -23.79
CA LYS A 58 5.84 -5.42 -24.15
C LYS A 58 5.93 -3.90 -24.13
N ALA A 59 6.64 -3.31 -23.16
CA ALA A 59 6.73 -1.87 -22.99
C ALA A 59 7.67 -1.21 -24.01
N ILE A 60 8.86 -1.79 -24.24
CA ILE A 60 9.90 -1.18 -25.08
C ILE A 60 9.79 -1.59 -26.55
N LYS A 61 9.09 -2.69 -26.86
CA LYS A 61 8.95 -3.27 -28.21
C LYS A 61 10.31 -3.36 -28.93
N PRO A 62 11.25 -4.18 -28.43
CA PRO A 62 12.61 -4.21 -28.94
C PRO A 62 12.66 -4.75 -30.37
N THR A 63 13.63 -4.29 -31.16
CA THR A 63 13.87 -4.81 -32.51
C THR A 63 14.47 -6.22 -32.46
N PRO A 64 14.38 -7.02 -33.54
CA PRO A 64 15.01 -8.34 -33.59
C PRO A 64 16.50 -8.33 -33.27
N LYS A 65 17.22 -7.27 -33.70
CA LYS A 65 18.66 -7.09 -33.41
C LYS A 65 18.95 -6.80 -31.93
N GLN A 66 18.04 -6.12 -31.23
CA GLN A 66 18.19 -5.81 -29.80
C GLN A 66 17.92 -7.02 -28.89
N LEU A 67 17.09 -7.97 -29.34
CA LEU A 67 16.61 -9.08 -28.50
C LEU A 67 17.75 -9.93 -27.88
N PRO A 68 18.76 -10.42 -28.63
CA PRO A 68 19.83 -11.23 -28.04
C PRO A 68 20.65 -10.48 -26.99
N GLN A 69 20.97 -9.20 -27.26
CA GLN A 69 21.71 -8.36 -26.32
C GLN A 69 20.91 -8.13 -25.04
N LEU A 70 19.61 -7.84 -25.16
CA LEU A 70 18.74 -7.69 -24.01
C LEU A 70 18.65 -8.98 -23.18
N GLU A 71 18.51 -10.14 -23.83
CA GLU A 71 18.43 -11.43 -23.14
C GLU A 71 19.69 -11.74 -22.34
N GLN A 72 20.87 -11.46 -22.92
CA GLN A 72 22.14 -11.60 -22.21
C GLN A 72 22.24 -10.64 -21.02
N ILE A 73 21.91 -9.36 -21.22
CA ILE A 73 21.86 -8.35 -20.16
C ILE A 73 20.95 -8.80 -19.00
N TRP A 74 19.77 -9.35 -19.31
CA TRP A 74 18.84 -9.86 -18.29
C TRP A 74 19.33 -11.11 -17.58
N LYS A 75 19.98 -12.04 -18.30
CA LYS A 75 20.58 -13.24 -17.71
C LYS A 75 21.62 -12.86 -16.66
N THR A 76 22.50 -11.91 -17.00
CA THR A 76 23.51 -11.36 -16.07
C THR A 76 22.85 -10.68 -14.87
N TYR A 77 21.87 -9.80 -15.09
CA TYR A 77 21.16 -9.15 -13.98
C TYR A 77 20.48 -10.13 -13.03
N ARG A 78 19.82 -11.17 -13.57
CA ARG A 78 19.21 -12.23 -12.76
C ARG A 78 20.26 -12.93 -11.90
N GLN A 79 21.43 -13.22 -12.47
CA GLN A 79 22.52 -13.83 -11.71
C GLN A 79 23.01 -12.88 -10.59
N SER A 80 23.29 -11.62 -10.90
CA SER A 80 23.71 -10.63 -9.90
C SER A 80 22.70 -10.45 -8.77
N VAL A 81 21.39 -10.43 -9.08
CA VAL A 81 20.33 -10.38 -8.07
C VAL A 81 20.28 -11.65 -7.22
N ARG A 82 20.52 -12.84 -7.81
CA ARG A 82 20.60 -14.09 -7.06
C ARG A 82 21.80 -14.09 -6.11
N ASN A 83 22.97 -13.70 -6.58
CA ASN A 83 24.19 -13.61 -5.76
C ASN A 83 23.98 -12.60 -4.61
N TRP A 84 23.50 -11.41 -4.94
CA TRP A 84 23.18 -10.38 -3.94
C TRP A 84 22.23 -10.91 -2.85
N ARG A 85 21.20 -11.68 -3.22
CA ARG A 85 20.29 -12.28 -2.23
C ARG A 85 20.98 -13.30 -1.34
N ARG A 86 21.80 -14.19 -1.90
CA ARG A 86 22.57 -15.18 -1.12
C ARG A 86 23.41 -14.48 -0.05
N GLU A 87 24.05 -13.37 -0.40
CA GLU A 87 24.93 -12.60 0.49
C GLU A 87 24.18 -11.71 1.50
N ASN A 88 23.03 -11.14 1.11
CA ASN A 88 22.39 -10.05 1.85
C ASN A 88 21.01 -10.37 2.44
N ASP A 89 20.31 -11.44 2.04
CA ASP A 89 18.95 -11.72 2.55
C ASP A 89 18.97 -12.00 4.07
N ALA A 90 19.96 -12.76 4.54
CA ALA A 90 20.13 -13.03 5.97
C ALA A 90 20.46 -11.74 6.75
N LYS A 91 21.40 -10.93 6.24
CA LYS A 91 21.78 -9.63 6.82
C LYS A 91 20.60 -8.68 6.89
N LEU A 92 19.80 -8.61 5.83
CA LEU A 92 18.61 -7.75 5.77
C LEU A 92 17.55 -8.18 6.79
N LYS A 93 17.30 -9.50 6.94
CA LYS A 93 16.38 -10.01 7.95
C LYS A 93 16.86 -9.70 9.36
N ALA A 94 18.15 -9.90 9.63
CA ALA A 94 18.76 -9.59 10.92
C ALA A 94 18.62 -8.09 11.26
N ALA A 95 18.99 -7.19 10.33
CA ALA A 95 18.84 -5.74 10.51
C ALA A 95 17.37 -5.32 10.74
N GLN A 96 16.42 -5.96 10.05
CA GLN A 96 14.99 -5.72 10.26
C GLN A 96 14.48 -6.19 11.63
N ASN A 97 14.99 -7.30 12.14
CA ASN A 97 14.68 -7.79 13.48
C ASN A 97 15.24 -6.86 14.55
N LYS A 98 16.52 -6.45 14.45
CA LYS A 98 17.13 -5.43 15.32
C LYS A 98 16.29 -4.16 15.34
N LEU A 99 15.86 -3.67 14.17
CA LEU A 99 15.01 -2.47 14.08
C LEU A 99 13.66 -2.66 14.78
N ARG A 100 13.08 -3.86 14.73
CA ARG A 100 11.81 -4.17 15.39
C ARG A 100 11.99 -4.22 16.91
N GLU A 101 13.06 -4.84 17.39
CA GLU A 101 13.39 -4.94 18.81
C GLU A 101 13.73 -3.58 19.40
N ALA A 102 14.58 -2.79 18.75
CA ALA A 102 14.90 -1.42 19.15
C ALA A 102 13.65 -0.53 19.23
N LYS A 103 12.70 -0.70 18.30
CA LYS A 103 11.40 -0.02 18.36
C LYS A 103 10.50 -0.48 19.50
N LYS A 104 10.58 -1.75 19.91
CA LYS A 104 9.84 -2.25 21.07
C LYS A 104 10.44 -1.71 22.37
N GLY A 105 11.77 -1.65 22.45
CA GLY A 105 12.48 -1.14 23.62
C GLY A 105 12.57 0.39 23.69
N GLY A 106 12.23 1.12 22.62
CA GLY A 106 12.30 2.58 22.60
C GLY A 106 13.70 3.16 22.45
N ASP A 107 14.73 2.33 22.20
CA ASP A 107 16.12 2.76 22.06
C ASP A 107 16.35 3.48 20.73
N LYS A 108 16.43 4.82 20.79
CA LYS A 108 16.65 5.68 19.61
C LYS A 108 17.99 5.41 18.91
N ASN A 109 19.04 5.09 19.65
CA ASN A 109 20.37 4.85 19.10
C ASN A 109 20.38 3.52 18.33
N ALA A 110 19.81 2.46 18.92
CA ALA A 110 19.66 1.18 18.24
C ALA A 110 18.73 1.27 17.01
N ILE A 111 17.66 2.08 17.07
CA ILE A 111 16.79 2.36 15.92
C ILE A 111 17.59 3.00 14.78
N ASN A 112 18.41 4.00 15.08
CA ASN A 112 19.22 4.70 14.07
C ASN A 112 20.27 3.77 13.45
N ALA A 113 20.97 2.98 14.26
CA ALA A 113 21.96 2.03 13.79
C ALA A 113 21.35 0.96 12.88
N ALA A 114 20.27 0.29 13.31
CA ALA A 114 19.59 -0.73 12.51
C ALA A 114 18.96 -0.15 11.22
N THR A 115 18.53 1.12 11.27
CA THR A 115 18.05 1.84 10.08
C THR A 115 19.18 2.11 9.10
N LYS A 116 20.36 2.52 9.56
CA LYS A 116 21.55 2.74 8.71
C LYS A 116 21.99 1.44 8.03
N GLU A 117 22.05 0.33 8.79
CA GLU A 117 22.38 -1.01 8.27
C GLU A 117 21.38 -1.44 7.18
N THR A 118 20.08 -1.32 7.46
CA THR A 118 19.02 -1.63 6.49
C THR A 118 19.15 -0.78 5.21
N LYS A 119 19.42 0.52 5.36
CA LYS A 119 19.59 1.43 4.22
C LYS A 119 20.81 1.08 3.38
N ALA A 120 21.95 0.77 4.00
CA ALA A 120 23.17 0.39 3.29
C ALA A 120 22.94 -0.85 2.39
N ILE A 121 22.31 -1.89 2.95
CA ILE A 121 21.95 -3.10 2.21
C ILE A 121 21.00 -2.75 1.06
N GLN A 122 19.97 -1.92 1.30
CA GLN A 122 19.05 -1.51 0.23
C GLN A 122 19.72 -0.66 -0.86
N THR A 123 20.69 0.19 -0.52
CA THR A 123 21.46 0.97 -1.49
C THR A 123 22.27 0.06 -2.40
N SER A 124 22.92 -0.97 -1.88
CA SER A 124 23.64 -1.95 -2.72
C SER A 124 22.71 -2.63 -3.74
N ARG A 125 21.47 -2.94 -3.34
CA ARG A 125 20.45 -3.44 -4.27
C ARG A 125 20.06 -2.44 -5.34
N ARG A 126 19.91 -1.15 -4.99
CA ARG A 126 19.62 -0.08 -5.96
C ARG A 126 20.75 0.08 -6.96
N ASN A 127 22.00 -0.13 -6.55
CA ASN A 127 23.14 -0.08 -7.45
C ASN A 127 23.08 -1.17 -8.53
N LEU A 128 22.55 -2.37 -8.22
CA LEU A 128 22.27 -3.38 -9.26
C LEU A 128 21.29 -2.86 -10.32
N THR A 129 20.26 -2.12 -9.89
CA THR A 129 19.29 -1.49 -10.81
C THR A 129 19.94 -0.37 -11.64
N LYS A 130 20.84 0.43 -11.05
CA LYS A 130 21.60 1.44 -11.80
C LYS A 130 22.54 0.80 -12.83
N ASN A 131 23.19 -0.31 -12.48
CA ASN A 131 24.09 -1.02 -13.38
C ASN A 131 23.34 -1.59 -14.58
N ILE A 132 22.16 -2.17 -14.36
CA ILE A 132 21.32 -2.66 -15.47
C ILE A 132 20.79 -1.50 -16.32
N GLU A 133 20.40 -0.38 -15.72
CA GLU A 133 20.01 0.83 -16.47
C GLU A 133 21.16 1.33 -17.36
N LYS A 134 22.41 1.31 -16.88
CA LYS A 134 23.60 1.67 -17.66
C LYS A 134 23.83 0.71 -18.84
N GLN A 135 23.76 -0.60 -18.61
CA GLN A 135 23.91 -1.60 -19.67
C GLN A 135 22.82 -1.47 -20.75
N LEU A 136 21.57 -1.27 -20.33
CA LEU A 136 20.45 -1.08 -21.25
C LEU A 136 20.58 0.19 -22.09
N SER A 137 21.17 1.27 -21.54
CA SER A 137 21.34 2.53 -22.28
C SER A 137 22.29 2.42 -23.48
N GLY A 138 23.14 1.39 -23.52
CA GLY A 138 23.99 1.10 -24.68
C GLY A 138 23.26 0.34 -25.81
N VAL A 139 22.08 -0.22 -25.54
CA VAL A 139 21.33 -1.07 -26.49
C VAL A 139 20.00 -0.42 -26.90
N LEU A 140 19.37 0.31 -25.99
CA LEU A 140 18.06 0.90 -26.15
C LEU A 140 18.16 2.39 -26.51
N THR A 141 17.21 2.87 -27.32
CA THR A 141 17.07 4.30 -27.58
C THR A 141 16.66 5.06 -26.31
N LYS A 142 16.83 6.38 -26.29
CA LYS A 142 16.41 7.23 -25.15
C LYS A 142 14.95 7.00 -24.76
N GLU A 143 14.05 6.91 -25.74
CA GLU A 143 12.63 6.68 -25.51
C GLU A 143 12.34 5.28 -24.94
N GLN A 144 13.00 4.25 -25.48
CA GLN A 144 12.89 2.88 -24.97
C GLN A 144 13.42 2.79 -23.54
N MET A 145 14.50 3.51 -23.23
CA MET A 145 15.07 3.58 -21.89
C MET A 145 14.12 4.19 -20.86
N GLU A 146 13.40 5.26 -21.20
CA GLU A 146 12.40 5.82 -20.30
C GLU A 146 11.27 4.82 -19.99
N LYS A 147 10.79 4.08 -21.00
CA LYS A 147 9.83 2.99 -20.81
C LYS A 147 10.42 1.86 -19.96
N ALA A 148 11.69 1.51 -20.17
CA ALA A 148 12.38 0.47 -19.40
C ALA A 148 12.54 0.85 -17.92
N LYS A 149 12.91 2.10 -17.62
CA LYS A 149 13.03 2.63 -16.25
C LYS A 149 11.72 2.52 -15.48
N ILE A 150 10.59 2.82 -16.13
CA ILE A 150 9.26 2.68 -15.52
C ILE A 150 9.00 1.23 -15.10
N VAL A 151 9.36 0.25 -15.94
CA VAL A 151 9.16 -1.17 -15.61
C VAL A 151 10.15 -1.64 -14.54
N LEU A 152 11.41 -1.23 -14.62
CA LEU A 152 12.49 -1.61 -13.71
C LEU A 152 12.29 -1.09 -12.28
N ARG A 153 11.86 0.17 -12.15
CA ARG A 153 11.51 0.78 -10.85
C ARG A 153 10.21 0.20 -10.29
N GLY A 154 9.42 -0.44 -11.14
CA GLY A 154 8.12 -0.99 -10.82
C GLY A 154 7.04 0.09 -10.80
N THR A 155 5.79 -0.34 -10.60
CA THR A 155 4.70 0.61 -10.35
C THR A 155 5.04 1.39 -9.08
N PRO A 156 5.00 2.74 -9.11
CA PRO A 156 5.24 3.59 -7.96
C PRO A 156 4.48 3.04 -6.77
N ARG A 157 5.12 2.82 -5.61
CA ARG A 157 4.41 2.33 -4.42
C ARG A 157 3.71 3.45 -3.66
N ASN A 158 4.02 4.70 -3.99
CA ASN A 158 3.42 5.89 -3.42
C ASN A 158 3.08 6.88 -4.53
N ARG A 159 2.15 7.80 -4.23
CA ARG A 159 1.64 8.80 -5.17
C ARG A 159 2.75 9.74 -5.67
N ILE A 160 3.70 10.09 -4.80
CA ILE A 160 4.83 10.98 -5.15
C ILE A 160 5.70 10.37 -6.26
N ALA A 161 6.04 9.08 -6.20
CA ALA A 161 6.83 8.45 -7.26
C ALA A 161 6.05 8.30 -8.58
N MET A 162 4.72 8.53 -8.61
CA MET A 162 3.98 8.66 -9.87
C MET A 162 4.32 9.95 -10.60
N LEU A 163 4.56 11.05 -9.86
CA LEU A 163 4.92 12.34 -10.46
C LEU A 163 6.24 12.23 -11.21
N GLU A 164 7.18 11.44 -10.70
CA GLU A 164 8.47 11.16 -11.35
C GLU A 164 8.34 10.38 -12.68
N GLN A 165 7.19 9.74 -12.93
CA GLN A 165 6.91 9.03 -14.19
C GLN A 165 6.20 9.89 -15.24
N LEU A 166 5.95 11.16 -14.90
CA LEU A 166 5.47 12.15 -15.83
C LEU A 166 6.66 12.88 -16.46
N ASN A 167 6.53 13.23 -17.74
CA ASN A 167 7.47 14.11 -18.42
C ASN A 167 7.19 15.55 -17.96
N LEU A 168 7.57 15.87 -16.73
CA LEU A 168 7.36 17.19 -16.12
C LEU A 168 8.36 18.19 -16.68
N THR A 169 7.89 19.41 -16.97
CA THR A 169 8.79 20.54 -17.27
C THR A 169 9.59 20.95 -16.03
N GLU A 170 10.71 21.65 -16.20
CA GLU A 170 11.49 22.16 -15.06
C GLU A 170 10.65 23.09 -14.17
N THR A 171 9.80 23.93 -14.77
CA THR A 171 8.88 24.80 -14.04
C THR A 171 7.86 23.99 -13.21
N GLN A 172 7.32 22.90 -13.74
CA GLN A 172 6.44 21.99 -13.00
C GLN A 172 7.17 21.30 -11.85
N LYS A 173 8.40 20.83 -12.07
CA LYS A 173 9.22 20.17 -11.04
C LYS A 173 9.48 21.11 -9.85
N VAL A 174 9.82 22.37 -10.11
CA VAL A 174 10.03 23.38 -9.06
C VAL A 174 8.75 23.61 -8.25
N LYS A 175 7.61 23.82 -8.93
CA LYS A 175 6.31 24.00 -8.24
C LYS A 175 5.91 22.79 -7.41
N ILE A 176 6.09 21.57 -7.94
CA ILE A 176 5.84 20.32 -7.21
C ILE A 176 6.72 20.22 -5.97
N LYS A 177 8.02 20.55 -6.10
CA LYS A 177 8.95 20.53 -4.98
C LYS A 177 8.51 21.45 -3.85
N ILE A 178 8.12 22.69 -4.17
CA ILE A 178 7.62 23.67 -3.19
C ILE A 178 6.41 23.10 -2.43
N ILE A 179 5.39 22.61 -3.14
CA ILE A 179 4.17 22.07 -2.52
C ILE A 179 4.48 20.87 -1.62
N LEU A 180 5.38 19.97 -2.04
CA LEU A 180 5.76 18.80 -1.26
C LEU A 180 6.63 19.16 -0.04
N ASP A 181 7.53 20.13 -0.17
CA ASP A 181 8.39 20.60 0.91
C ASP A 181 7.56 21.30 1.99
N GLU A 182 6.57 22.12 1.61
CA GLU A 182 5.61 22.73 2.54
C GLU A 182 4.82 21.67 3.34
N ALA A 183 4.23 20.69 2.65
CA ALA A 183 3.48 19.62 3.31
C ALA A 183 4.39 18.76 4.20
N THR A 184 5.65 18.55 3.81
CA THR A 184 6.64 17.85 4.63
C THR A 184 7.01 18.67 5.86
N ALA A 185 7.20 19.99 5.73
CA ALA A 185 7.49 20.89 6.84
C ALA A 185 6.32 20.95 7.84
N GLN A 186 5.08 21.03 7.36
CA GLN A 186 3.89 20.91 8.20
C GLN A 186 3.80 19.53 8.87
N GLY A 187 4.10 18.47 8.12
CA GLY A 187 4.16 17.11 8.63
C GLY A 187 5.23 16.89 9.71
N LYS A 188 6.33 17.64 9.71
CA LYS A 188 7.34 17.59 10.78
C LYS A 188 6.82 18.12 12.12
N LYS A 189 5.78 18.97 12.12
CA LYS A 189 5.17 19.54 13.33
C LYS A 189 4.26 18.57 14.10
N THR A 190 4.06 17.35 13.59
CA THR A 190 3.22 16.33 14.22
C THR A 190 3.92 14.99 14.25
N ASP A 191 3.68 14.16 15.26
CA ASP A 191 4.14 12.76 15.28
C ASP A 191 3.11 11.77 14.73
N ASN A 192 1.89 12.24 14.46
CA ASN A 192 0.83 11.39 13.93
C ASN A 192 1.05 11.08 12.45
N LYS A 193 1.36 9.82 12.16
CA LYS A 193 1.55 9.29 10.80
C LYS A 193 0.31 9.47 9.90
N GLY A 194 -0.90 9.47 10.47
CA GLY A 194 -2.14 9.71 9.73
C GLY A 194 -2.21 11.15 9.21
N VAL A 195 -1.91 12.13 10.07
CA VAL A 195 -1.88 13.55 9.69
C VAL A 195 -0.79 13.80 8.64
N LYS A 196 0.42 13.24 8.81
CA LYS A 196 1.49 13.33 7.79
C LYS A 196 1.05 12.81 6.42
N LYS A 197 0.29 11.70 6.40
CA LYS A 197 -0.22 11.13 5.17
C LYS A 197 -1.26 12.04 4.52
N GLU A 198 -2.17 12.60 5.30
CA GLU A 198 -3.21 13.50 4.79
C GLU A 198 -2.63 14.78 4.19
N LEU A 199 -1.64 15.40 4.86
CA LEU A 199 -0.93 16.57 4.32
C LEU A 199 -0.28 16.26 2.96
N LEU A 200 0.32 15.08 2.81
CA LEU A 200 0.89 14.65 1.54
C LEU A 200 -0.19 14.32 0.49
N ASP A 201 -1.33 13.77 0.90
CA ASP A 201 -2.46 13.51 0.02
C ASP A 201 -3.10 14.83 -0.47
N GLU A 202 -3.20 15.85 0.38
CA GLU A 202 -3.67 17.20 0.02
C GLU A 202 -2.69 17.92 -0.90
N ALA A 203 -1.40 17.87 -0.58
CA ALA A 203 -0.34 18.38 -1.46
C ALA A 203 -0.41 17.75 -2.86
N PHE A 204 -0.66 16.43 -2.92
CA PHE A 204 -0.81 15.72 -4.18
C PHE A 204 -2.03 16.19 -4.98
N GLU A 205 -3.18 16.43 -4.33
CA GLU A 205 -4.35 16.99 -5.02
C GLU A 205 -4.12 18.43 -5.49
N LYS A 206 -3.42 19.27 -4.69
CA LYS A 206 -3.00 20.62 -5.13
C LYS A 206 -2.13 20.55 -6.39
N ILE A 207 -1.17 19.63 -6.43
CA ILE A 207 -0.32 19.41 -7.61
C ILE A 207 -1.17 19.05 -8.84
N ARG A 208 -2.15 18.16 -8.67
CA ARG A 208 -3.05 17.75 -9.76
C ARG A 208 -3.89 18.92 -10.27
N GLN A 209 -4.40 19.76 -9.39
CA GLN A 209 -5.26 20.89 -9.77
C GLN A 209 -4.48 22.06 -10.39
N MET A 210 -3.30 22.38 -9.86
CA MET A 210 -2.62 23.65 -10.16
C MET A 210 -1.37 23.52 -11.03
N VAL A 211 -0.75 22.33 -11.11
CA VAL A 211 0.56 22.17 -11.76
C VAL A 211 0.51 21.25 -12.98
N LEU A 212 -0.28 20.19 -12.92
CA LEU A 212 -0.35 19.19 -13.98
C LEU A 212 -1.32 19.58 -15.09
N THR A 213 -0.96 19.24 -16.33
CA THR A 213 -1.87 19.38 -17.48
C THR A 213 -3.00 18.35 -17.41
N PRO A 214 -4.13 18.56 -18.11
CA PRO A 214 -5.22 17.57 -18.18
C PRO A 214 -4.75 16.17 -18.63
N GLU A 215 -3.84 16.10 -19.60
CA GLU A 215 -3.26 14.84 -20.08
C GLU A 215 -2.43 14.12 -19.00
N GLN A 216 -1.57 14.86 -18.30
CA GLN A 216 -0.77 14.34 -17.19
C GLN A 216 -1.67 13.84 -16.05
N ASN A 217 -2.77 14.56 -15.77
CA ASN A 217 -3.80 14.14 -14.83
C ASN A 217 -4.50 12.83 -15.25
N GLY A 218 -4.79 12.66 -16.53
CA GLY A 218 -5.31 11.41 -17.09
C GLY A 218 -4.35 10.24 -16.86
N LYS A 219 -3.05 10.46 -17.08
CA LYS A 219 -2.00 9.45 -16.85
C LYS A 219 -1.90 9.06 -15.38
N ILE A 220 -1.93 10.01 -14.44
CA ILE A 220 -2.01 9.70 -13.00
C ILE A 220 -3.28 8.94 -12.66
N GLY A 221 -4.43 9.34 -13.21
CA GLY A 221 -5.70 8.65 -12.99
C GLY A 221 -5.64 7.17 -13.38
N SER A 222 -5.01 6.85 -14.52
CA SER A 222 -4.81 5.46 -14.94
C SER A 222 -3.83 4.70 -14.03
N MET A 223 -2.73 5.31 -13.61
CA MET A 223 -1.79 4.72 -12.65
C MET A 223 -2.45 4.43 -11.29
N LEU A 224 -3.26 5.37 -10.78
CA LEU A 224 -4.03 5.19 -9.54
C LEU A 224 -5.03 4.03 -9.65
N ARG A 225 -5.70 3.88 -10.80
CA ARG A 225 -6.59 2.74 -11.07
C ARG A 225 -5.83 1.42 -11.08
N GLN A 226 -4.64 1.37 -11.67
CA GLN A 226 -3.79 0.17 -11.67
C GLN A 226 -3.22 -0.18 -10.29
N MET A 227 -2.99 0.83 -9.44
CA MET A 227 -2.55 0.63 -8.06
C MET A 227 -3.66 0.23 -7.11
N ARG A 228 -4.91 0.55 -7.45
CA ARG A 228 -6.04 0.12 -6.65
C ARG A 228 -6.06 -1.42 -6.69
N PRO A 229 -5.93 -2.11 -5.55
CA PRO A 229 -6.03 -3.56 -5.55
C PRO A 229 -7.33 -3.94 -6.24
N PRO A 230 -7.34 -4.98 -7.11
CA PRO A 230 -8.51 -5.36 -7.87
C PRO A 230 -9.69 -5.47 -6.91
N ALA A 231 -10.74 -4.70 -7.20
CA ALA A 231 -11.95 -4.62 -6.40
C ALA A 231 -12.70 -5.96 -6.53
N GLY A 232 -12.23 -6.98 -5.84
CA GLY A 232 -12.75 -8.34 -6.01
C GLY A 232 -11.88 -9.48 -5.50
N GLY A 233 -10.70 -9.24 -4.93
CA GLY A 233 -9.96 -10.32 -4.27
C GLY A 233 -10.80 -10.99 -3.17
N PRO A 234 -11.03 -12.32 -3.18
CA PRO A 234 -12.06 -13.04 -2.39
C PRO A 234 -11.85 -13.09 -0.87
N GLY A 235 -11.20 -12.09 -0.25
CA GLY A 235 -11.01 -12.12 1.20
C GLY A 235 -10.51 -10.86 1.90
N ARG A 236 -10.39 -9.68 1.25
CA ARG A 236 -9.79 -8.51 1.95
C ARG A 236 -10.51 -7.16 1.81
N GLY A 237 -11.51 -7.04 0.95
CA GLY A 237 -12.34 -5.83 0.90
C GLY A 237 -13.72 -6.11 1.45
N ARG A 238 -14.07 -5.57 2.62
CA ARG A 238 -15.50 -5.35 2.89
C ARG A 238 -16.01 -4.50 1.71
N PRO A 239 -17.08 -4.91 1.01
CA PRO A 239 -17.60 -4.10 -0.10
C PRO A 239 -17.81 -2.68 0.43
N PRO A 240 -17.36 -1.65 -0.32
CA PRO A 240 -17.44 -0.27 0.12
C PRO A 240 -18.84 -0.06 0.64
N ARG A 241 -18.96 0.44 1.88
CA ARG A 241 -20.28 0.78 2.42
C ARG A 241 -20.91 1.72 1.39
N ALA A 242 -22.17 1.48 1.03
CA ALA A 242 -22.88 2.42 0.17
C ALA A 242 -22.77 3.78 0.85
N GLN A 243 -21.98 4.68 0.26
CA GLN A 243 -21.87 6.05 0.72
C GLN A 243 -23.05 6.78 0.08
N PRO A 244 -23.83 7.54 0.86
CA PRO A 244 -24.82 8.41 0.26
C PRO A 244 -24.13 9.35 -0.73
N ASN A 245 -24.83 9.70 -1.82
CA ASN A 245 -24.34 10.72 -2.75
C ASN A 245 -24.41 12.07 -2.04
N LEU A 246 -23.28 12.56 -1.55
CA LEU A 246 -23.16 13.85 -0.87
C LEU A 246 -22.97 14.98 -1.89
N THR A 247 -23.59 16.13 -1.63
CA THR A 247 -23.29 17.37 -2.36
C THR A 247 -21.88 17.86 -2.03
N ASP A 248 -21.32 18.78 -2.81
CA ASP A 248 -19.96 19.27 -2.57
C ASP A 248 -19.84 20.04 -1.26
N GLU A 249 -20.88 20.79 -0.87
CA GLU A 249 -20.97 21.43 0.44
C GLU A 249 -21.01 20.40 1.58
N GLN A 250 -21.78 19.33 1.43
CA GLN A 250 -21.82 18.24 2.41
C GLN A 250 -20.47 17.54 2.53
N LYS A 251 -19.76 17.30 1.41
CA LYS A 251 -18.40 16.74 1.41
C LYS A 251 -17.43 17.66 2.13
N ALA A 252 -17.52 18.98 1.93
CA ALA A 252 -16.68 19.95 2.62
C ALA A 252 -16.93 19.90 4.14
N LYS A 253 -18.19 19.92 4.59
CA LYS A 253 -18.56 19.79 6.01
C LYS A 253 -18.12 18.44 6.61
N GLU A 254 -18.34 17.32 5.92
CA GLU A 254 -17.85 16.01 6.35
C GLU A 254 -16.32 16.01 6.49
N LYS A 255 -15.60 16.58 5.50
CA LYS A 255 -14.14 16.68 5.53
C LYS A 255 -13.69 17.48 6.75
N GLU A 256 -14.32 18.61 7.04
CA GLU A 256 -13.98 19.45 8.19
C GLU A 256 -14.16 18.71 9.52
N ILE A 257 -15.35 18.14 9.76
CA ILE A 257 -15.68 17.39 10.98
C ILE A 257 -14.67 16.24 11.18
N MET A 258 -14.42 15.47 10.12
CA MET A 258 -13.51 14.32 10.20
C MET A 258 -12.04 14.74 10.38
N THR A 259 -11.61 15.86 9.79
CA THR A 259 -10.25 16.38 9.95
C THR A 259 -10.02 16.87 11.38
N ARG A 260 -10.98 17.62 11.93
CA ARG A 260 -10.96 18.07 13.33
C ARG A 260 -10.85 16.90 14.29
N ALA A 261 -11.69 15.88 14.12
CA ALA A 261 -11.68 14.67 14.93
C ALA A 261 -10.37 13.88 14.82
N ARG A 262 -9.74 13.87 13.64
CA ARG A 262 -8.42 13.23 13.48
C ARG A 262 -7.33 14.00 14.22
N LEU A 263 -7.31 15.33 14.11
CA LEU A 263 -6.37 16.18 14.84
C LEU A 263 -6.56 16.03 16.35
N GLU A 264 -7.79 16.02 16.83
CA GLU A 264 -8.11 15.80 18.24
C GLU A 264 -7.70 14.39 18.71
N SER A 265 -8.01 13.36 17.91
CA SER A 265 -7.56 12.00 18.21
C SER A 265 -6.03 11.87 18.19
N ALA A 266 -5.33 12.69 17.40
CA ALA A 266 -3.87 12.72 17.39
C ALA A 266 -3.27 13.17 18.72
N LYS A 267 -3.97 14.06 19.44
CA LYS A 267 -3.55 14.58 20.75
C LYS A 267 -3.71 13.55 21.87
N THR A 268 -4.44 12.46 21.63
CA THR A 268 -4.71 11.45 22.66
C THR A 268 -3.86 10.20 22.48
N GLU A 269 -3.18 9.76 23.54
CA GLU A 269 -2.41 8.53 23.54
C GLU A 269 -3.29 7.27 23.64
N ASP A 270 -4.38 7.33 24.40
CA ASP A 270 -5.29 6.19 24.56
C ASP A 270 -5.96 5.80 23.23
N ARG A 271 -5.78 4.54 22.85
CA ARG A 271 -6.39 3.95 21.66
C ARG A 271 -7.91 3.93 21.74
N ARG A 272 -8.51 3.77 22.92
CA ARG A 272 -9.97 3.73 23.06
C ARG A 272 -10.57 5.12 22.90
N ALA A 273 -9.99 6.14 23.52
CA ALA A 273 -10.37 7.54 23.33
C ALA A 273 -10.25 7.98 21.87
N ARG A 274 -9.15 7.64 21.19
CA ARG A 274 -9.00 7.88 19.73
C ARG A 274 -10.15 7.32 18.90
N ARG A 275 -10.57 6.08 19.20
CA ARG A 275 -11.71 5.45 18.51
C ARG A 275 -13.03 6.16 18.81
N ARG A 276 -13.20 6.72 20.01
CA ARG A 276 -14.42 7.45 20.40
C ARG A 276 -14.53 8.75 19.62
N ILE A 277 -13.49 9.58 19.64
CA ILE A 277 -13.45 10.86 18.91
C ILE A 277 -13.86 10.66 17.44
N VAL A 278 -13.27 9.66 16.77
CA VAL A 278 -13.60 9.36 15.37
C VAL A 278 -15.02 8.81 15.22
N ALA A 279 -15.51 8.00 16.15
CA ALA A 279 -16.88 7.49 16.11
C ALA A 279 -17.94 8.59 16.34
N ASP A 280 -17.62 9.56 17.21
CA ASP A 280 -18.49 10.68 17.55
C ASP A 280 -18.57 11.65 16.37
N ALA A 281 -17.45 11.96 15.73
CA ALA A 281 -17.41 12.69 14.47
C ALA A 281 -18.21 11.99 13.35
N GLN A 282 -18.13 10.67 13.24
CA GLN A 282 -18.96 9.91 12.29
C GLN A 282 -20.46 9.95 12.63
N ARG A 283 -20.84 10.15 13.90
CA ARG A 283 -22.24 10.37 14.28
C ARG A 283 -22.67 11.79 13.91
N GLN A 284 -21.84 12.78 14.23
CA GLN A 284 -22.06 14.17 13.87
C GLN A 284 -22.28 14.33 12.36
N VAL A 285 -21.41 13.73 11.52
CA VAL A 285 -21.60 13.72 10.06
C VAL A 285 -22.97 13.12 9.66
N ARG A 286 -23.40 12.03 10.31
CA ARG A 286 -24.72 11.43 10.01
C ARG A 286 -25.89 12.28 10.48
N GLN A 287 -25.73 13.08 11.53
CA GLN A 287 -26.81 13.86 12.13
C GLN A 287 -26.94 15.23 11.50
N GLU A 288 -25.82 15.90 11.23
CA GLU A 288 -25.76 17.30 10.80
C GLU A 288 -25.52 17.46 9.29
N VAL A 289 -24.81 16.51 8.67
CA VAL A 289 -24.43 16.63 7.24
C VAL A 289 -25.40 15.87 6.34
N TRP A 290 -25.88 14.70 6.76
CA TRP A 290 -26.73 13.86 5.92
C TRP A 290 -28.21 14.25 6.01
N THR A 291 -28.90 14.22 4.87
CA THR A 291 -30.36 14.35 4.83
C THR A 291 -31.06 13.09 5.34
N ASP A 292 -32.35 13.19 5.68
CA ASP A 292 -33.16 12.03 6.06
C ASP A 292 -33.23 10.94 4.99
N ALA A 293 -33.30 11.34 3.72
CA ALA A 293 -33.25 10.42 2.60
C ALA A 293 -31.90 9.67 2.54
N GLN A 294 -30.78 10.37 2.72
CA GLN A 294 -29.44 9.77 2.74
C GLN A 294 -29.25 8.85 3.96
N ARG A 295 -29.74 9.24 5.14
CA ARG A 295 -29.77 8.40 6.35
C ARG A 295 -30.55 7.11 6.10
N THR A 296 -31.72 7.22 5.48
CA THR A 296 -32.60 6.09 5.13
C THR A 296 -31.94 5.17 4.11
N GLN A 297 -31.34 5.72 3.05
CA GLN A 297 -30.59 4.95 2.04
C GLN A 297 -29.43 4.17 2.66
N ALA A 298 -28.70 4.78 3.60
CA ALA A 298 -27.63 4.13 4.33
C ALA A 298 -28.14 3.01 5.25
N ARG A 299 -29.33 3.16 5.86
CA ARG A 299 -30.02 2.11 6.64
C ARG A 299 -30.43 0.95 5.73
N GLN A 300 -31.13 1.21 4.63
CA GLN A 300 -31.54 0.20 3.65
C GLN A 300 -30.36 -0.59 3.08
N SER A 301 -29.25 0.07 2.80
CA SER A 301 -28.02 -0.59 2.31
C SER A 301 -27.42 -1.56 3.33
N ARG A 302 -27.59 -1.31 4.63
CA ARG A 302 -27.20 -2.25 5.70
C ARG A 302 -28.19 -3.41 5.77
N THR A 303 -29.48 -3.13 5.65
CA THR A 303 -30.56 -4.13 5.65
C THR A 303 -30.39 -5.11 4.49
N ARG A 304 -30.14 -4.65 3.25
CA ARG A 304 -29.83 -5.52 2.09
C ARG A 304 -28.67 -6.50 2.34
N ARG A 305 -27.61 -6.07 3.03
CA ARG A 305 -26.48 -6.96 3.39
C ARG A 305 -26.86 -7.96 4.47
N SER A 306 -27.68 -7.54 5.44
CA SER A 306 -28.21 -8.42 6.47
C SER A 306 -29.11 -9.48 5.85
N ARG A 307 -30.00 -9.06 4.95
CA ARG A 307 -30.88 -9.90 4.14
C ARG A 307 -30.12 -10.95 3.35
N ALA A 308 -29.18 -10.53 2.50
CA ALA A 308 -28.34 -11.46 1.72
C ALA A 308 -27.61 -12.49 2.61
N ARG A 309 -27.22 -12.10 3.83
CA ARG A 309 -26.61 -13.03 4.79
C ARG A 309 -27.63 -14.00 5.40
N MET A 310 -28.86 -13.54 5.67
CA MET A 310 -29.95 -14.38 6.17
C MET A 310 -30.44 -15.37 5.10
N GLU A 311 -30.53 -14.94 3.85
CA GLU A 311 -30.78 -15.79 2.68
C GLU A 311 -29.70 -16.88 2.54
N GLN A 312 -28.42 -16.51 2.69
CA GLN A 312 -27.30 -17.48 2.73
C GLN A 312 -27.37 -18.48 3.88
N MET A 313 -28.09 -18.16 4.95
CA MET A 313 -28.34 -19.08 6.08
C MET A 313 -29.63 -19.89 5.88
N GLY A 314 -30.30 -19.76 4.73
CA GLY A 314 -31.51 -20.49 4.38
C GLY A 314 -32.75 -20.02 5.14
N LEU A 315 -32.81 -18.76 5.56
CA LEU A 315 -34.04 -18.19 6.12
C LEU A 315 -35.07 -17.91 5.02
N SER A 316 -36.35 -18.14 5.31
CA SER A 316 -37.46 -17.78 4.42
C SER A 316 -37.66 -16.26 4.35
N ASN A 317 -38.43 -15.79 3.35
CA ASN A 317 -38.73 -14.36 3.20
C ASN A 317 -39.48 -13.78 4.40
N ASP A 318 -40.41 -14.54 4.99
CA ASP A 318 -41.17 -14.09 6.16
C ASP A 318 -40.25 -13.99 7.40
N GLN A 319 -39.39 -14.99 7.58
CA GLN A 319 -38.36 -15.01 8.62
C GLN A 319 -37.40 -13.81 8.49
N ILE A 320 -36.96 -13.51 7.27
CA ILE A 320 -36.13 -12.35 6.97
C ILE A 320 -36.86 -11.07 7.35
N THR A 321 -38.14 -10.92 6.95
CA THR A 321 -38.93 -9.71 7.21
C THR A 321 -39.13 -9.47 8.70
N GLN A 322 -39.45 -10.52 9.47
CA GLN A 322 -39.58 -10.44 10.92
C GLN A 322 -38.25 -10.08 11.59
N ALA A 323 -37.14 -10.67 11.12
CA ALA A 323 -35.82 -10.33 11.61
C ALA A 323 -35.41 -8.89 11.27
N GLU A 324 -35.76 -8.39 10.09
CA GLU A 324 -35.53 -6.99 9.69
C GLU A 324 -36.28 -6.02 10.60
N LYS A 325 -37.56 -6.29 10.89
CA LYS A 325 -38.36 -5.47 11.81
C LYS A 325 -37.74 -5.39 13.21
N ILE A 326 -37.41 -6.54 13.82
CA ILE A 326 -36.76 -6.60 15.15
C ILE A 326 -35.44 -5.82 15.16
N MET A 327 -34.63 -5.98 14.10
CA MET A 327 -33.34 -5.33 13.99
C MET A 327 -33.44 -3.82 13.72
N ASP A 328 -34.43 -3.37 12.97
CA ASP A 328 -34.65 -1.95 12.68
C ASP A 328 -35.22 -1.20 13.88
N GLU A 329 -36.11 -1.81 14.67
CA GLU A 329 -36.56 -1.26 15.95
C GLU A 329 -35.38 -1.10 16.93
N ALA A 330 -34.54 -2.13 17.05
CA ALA A 330 -33.33 -2.09 17.87
C ALA A 330 -32.35 -1.00 17.40
N ARG A 331 -32.21 -0.80 16.09
CA ARG A 331 -31.36 0.26 15.51
C ARG A 331 -31.93 1.65 15.76
N LYS A 332 -33.25 1.84 15.66
CA LYS A 332 -33.88 3.13 15.94
C LYS A 332 -33.61 3.53 17.39
N LYS A 333 -33.89 2.63 18.34
CA LYS A 333 -33.54 2.81 19.76
C LYS A 333 -32.05 3.10 19.97
N ALA A 334 -31.18 2.55 19.12
CA ALA A 334 -29.74 2.77 19.20
C ALA A 334 -29.24 4.07 18.57
N ASP A 335 -29.91 4.57 17.54
CA ASP A 335 -29.57 5.86 16.93
C ASP A 335 -30.00 7.02 17.85
N ASP A 336 -31.07 6.84 18.64
CA ASP A 336 -31.61 7.84 19.57
C ASP A 336 -30.81 7.95 20.88
N ALA A 337 -29.92 7.00 21.12
CA ALA A 337 -29.13 6.88 22.34
C ALA A 337 -27.80 7.66 22.27
N GLY A 338 -27.68 8.72 23.05
CA GLY A 338 -26.56 9.67 23.03
C GLY A 338 -25.34 9.27 23.88
N SER A 339 -25.57 8.53 24.98
CA SER A 339 -24.62 8.34 26.07
C SER A 339 -23.80 7.03 26.01
N ARG A 340 -22.82 6.89 26.92
CA ARG A 340 -21.97 5.70 27.06
C ARG A 340 -22.69 4.53 27.71
N GLU A 341 -23.59 4.80 28.64
CA GLU A 341 -24.48 3.78 29.21
C GLU A 341 -25.46 3.31 28.16
N ASP A 342 -25.94 4.23 27.34
CA ASP A 342 -26.82 3.89 26.23
C ASP A 342 -26.10 2.96 25.25
N ARG A 343 -24.79 3.09 25.02
CA ARG A 343 -24.05 2.11 24.18
C ARG A 343 -24.03 0.69 24.75
N ARG A 344 -23.98 0.52 26.08
CA ARG A 344 -24.08 -0.81 26.70
C ARG A 344 -25.51 -1.33 26.55
N GLN A 345 -26.50 -0.48 26.81
CA GLN A 345 -27.91 -0.81 26.60
C GLN A 345 -28.19 -1.13 25.13
N ILE A 346 -27.62 -0.40 24.17
CA ILE A 346 -27.69 -0.67 22.72
C ILE A 346 -27.12 -2.04 22.40
N MET A 347 -25.92 -2.35 22.91
CA MET A 347 -25.31 -3.66 22.66
C MET A 347 -26.15 -4.78 23.27
N GLN A 348 -26.81 -4.51 24.39
CA GLN A 348 -27.73 -5.44 25.04
C GLN A 348 -29.02 -5.59 24.23
N ILE A 349 -29.69 -4.49 23.84
CA ILE A 349 -30.86 -4.46 22.94
C ILE A 349 -30.56 -5.18 21.63
N MET A 350 -29.39 -4.95 21.01
CA MET A 350 -28.99 -5.62 19.79
C MET A 350 -28.73 -7.11 20.02
N ARG A 351 -28.13 -7.49 21.16
CA ARG A 351 -27.90 -8.90 21.52
C ARG A 351 -29.23 -9.61 21.78
N ASP A 352 -30.15 -8.96 22.46
CA ASP A 352 -31.47 -9.48 22.79
C ASP A 352 -32.33 -9.55 21.52
N ALA A 353 -32.24 -8.58 20.62
CA ALA A 353 -32.81 -8.64 19.27
C ALA A 353 -32.27 -9.84 18.47
N PHE A 354 -30.95 -10.06 18.46
CA PHE A 354 -30.37 -11.25 17.81
C PHE A 354 -30.77 -12.56 18.48
N ARG A 355 -30.93 -12.56 19.80
CA ARG A 355 -31.43 -13.72 20.56
C ARG A 355 -32.88 -14.00 20.17
N LYS A 356 -33.73 -12.98 20.17
CA LYS A 356 -35.13 -13.03 19.78
C LYS A 356 -35.30 -13.54 18.34
N VAL A 357 -34.56 -12.99 17.38
CA VAL A 357 -34.51 -13.52 16.01
C VAL A 357 -34.13 -15.00 16.00
N ARG A 358 -33.13 -15.39 16.77
CA ARG A 358 -32.71 -16.80 16.81
C ARG A 358 -33.75 -17.72 17.47
N GLU A 359 -34.48 -17.25 18.47
CA GLU A 359 -35.43 -18.06 19.25
C GLU A 359 -36.79 -18.15 18.57
N GLU A 360 -37.27 -17.04 18.03
CA GLU A 360 -38.61 -16.92 17.44
C GLU A 360 -38.63 -17.19 15.93
N VAL A 361 -37.52 -16.92 15.23
CA VAL A 361 -37.51 -16.96 13.77
C VAL A 361 -36.80 -18.21 13.24
N TRP A 362 -35.73 -18.69 13.89
CA TRP A 362 -34.91 -19.78 13.33
C TRP A 362 -35.41 -21.16 13.74
N THR A 363 -35.31 -22.12 12.81
CA THR A 363 -35.55 -23.54 13.08
C THR A 363 -34.38 -24.17 13.85
N ASP A 364 -34.58 -25.33 14.47
CA ASP A 364 -33.51 -26.06 15.17
C ASP A 364 -32.35 -26.45 14.27
N ALA A 365 -32.63 -26.82 13.02
CA ALA A 365 -31.60 -27.10 12.02
C ALA A 365 -30.73 -25.87 11.74
N GLN A 366 -31.34 -24.69 11.53
CA GLN A 366 -30.62 -23.42 11.31
C GLN A 366 -29.82 -23.02 12.56
N ARG A 367 -30.40 -23.16 13.76
CA ARG A 367 -29.73 -22.91 15.04
C ARG A 367 -28.49 -23.79 15.21
N THR A 368 -28.56 -25.04 14.77
CA THR A 368 -27.46 -26.03 14.82
C THR A 368 -26.37 -25.71 13.80
N GLN A 369 -26.72 -25.43 12.55
CA GLN A 369 -25.78 -25.01 11.51
C GLN A 369 -25.01 -23.74 11.91
N ALA A 370 -25.67 -22.78 12.54
CA ALA A 370 -25.03 -21.57 13.06
C ALA A 370 -24.06 -21.85 14.22
N ARG A 371 -24.30 -22.87 15.05
CA ARG A 371 -23.35 -23.32 16.09
C ARG A 371 -22.12 -23.97 15.46
N GLN A 372 -22.32 -24.87 14.49
CA GLN A 372 -21.23 -25.56 13.78
C GLN A 372 -20.33 -24.61 12.97
N SER A 373 -20.90 -23.59 12.34
CA SER A 373 -20.11 -22.58 11.61
C SER A 373 -19.25 -21.69 12.53
N ARG A 374 -19.63 -21.53 13.81
CA ARG A 374 -18.81 -20.83 14.80
C ARG A 374 -17.63 -21.67 15.27
N THR A 375 -17.85 -22.95 15.58
CA THR A 375 -16.78 -23.86 16.02
C THR A 375 -15.73 -24.10 14.93
N ARG A 376 -16.14 -24.13 13.65
CA ARG A 376 -15.19 -24.21 12.52
C ARG A 376 -14.32 -22.96 12.32
N ARG A 377 -14.72 -21.79 12.87
CA ARG A 377 -13.93 -20.54 12.78
C ARG A 377 -13.01 -20.31 13.98
N SER A 378 -13.24 -20.99 15.09
CA SER A 378 -12.41 -20.90 16.30
C SER A 378 -11.27 -21.94 16.32
N ARG A 379 -11.36 -22.97 15.47
CA ARG A 379 -10.24 -23.83 15.08
C ARG A 379 -9.51 -23.17 13.91
#